data_AF-A0A380JRJ3-F1
#
_entry.id   AF-A0A380JRJ3-F1
#
_cell.length_a   1.000
_cell.length_b   1.000
_cell.length_c   1.000
_cell.angle_alpha   90.00
_cell.angle_beta   90.00
_cell.angle_gamma   90.00
#
_symmetry.space_group_name_H-M   'P 1'
#
loop_
_entity.id
_entity.type
_entity.pdbx_description
1 polymer ?
#
loop_
_entity_poly.entity_id
_entity_poly.type
_entity_poly.pdbx_seq_one_letter_code
_entity_poly.pdbx_strand_id
1 'polypeptide(L)'
;MYKVFEEGNAQDEWILKAIIQAAKDDVDVINLSLGQYLLKDSSNIDEDRTALINSYQRAINYAHKQGSVVVASVGDEGANLNNQAELKNLVSTLTGREFSSVDGTIEDIPAQLDNVVTVGSVDGDGAISSFSNRGTGVVDIFAIGGGSRKLALHGYDTWIENKLFEKDWVIIPTLEGKYTYGYGTSIAAPKVAAALGLIIEKYDLKDKPDEAITILYSNSWSSLDDNGKPIRLLNITDFISK
;
A
#
# COMPACT_ATOMS: atom_id res chain seq x y z
N MET A 1 -4.91 4.47 -17.27
CA MET A 1 -3.83 3.55 -16.87
C MET A 1 -2.52 4.17 -17.27
N TYR A 2 -1.58 4.35 -16.33
CA TYR A 2 -0.25 4.90 -16.59
C TYR A 2 0.77 3.76 -16.45
N LYS A 3 1.25 3.23 -17.58
CA LYS A 3 2.15 2.07 -17.60
C LYS A 3 3.56 2.50 -17.22
N VAL A 4 4.11 1.90 -16.17
CA VAL A 4 5.47 2.15 -15.66
C VAL A 4 6.34 0.89 -15.56
N PHE A 5 5.84 -0.23 -16.08
CA PHE A 5 6.56 -1.50 -16.17
C PHE A 5 6.61 -1.95 -17.62
N GLU A 6 7.73 -2.51 -18.07
CA GLU A 6 7.82 -3.28 -19.31
C GLU A 6 8.19 -4.73 -19.01
N GLU A 7 9.46 -5.11 -19.20
CA GLU A 7 10.02 -6.37 -18.73
C GLU A 7 10.86 -6.10 -17.48
N GLY A 8 10.51 -6.71 -16.35
CA GLY A 8 11.21 -6.51 -15.08
C GLY A 8 10.68 -5.33 -14.25
N ASN A 9 11.59 -4.61 -13.58
CA ASN A 9 11.23 -3.58 -12.59
C ASN A 9 10.89 -2.23 -13.23
N ALA A 10 9.96 -1.50 -12.60
CA ALA A 10 9.69 -0.12 -12.95
C ALA A 10 10.90 0.78 -12.62
N GLN A 11 11.10 1.80 -13.45
CA GLN A 11 12.08 2.85 -13.17
C GLN A 11 11.44 3.98 -12.38
N ASP A 12 12.17 4.54 -11.41
CA ASP A 12 11.71 5.66 -10.59
C ASP A 12 11.24 6.85 -11.42
N GLU A 13 12.00 7.20 -12.46
CA GLU A 13 11.67 8.31 -13.34
C GLU A 13 10.29 8.11 -14.01
N TRP A 14 9.93 6.88 -14.35
CA TRP A 14 8.64 6.57 -14.98
C TRP A 14 7.50 6.70 -13.98
N ILE A 15 7.71 6.24 -12.73
CA ILE A 15 6.72 6.37 -11.66
C ILE A 15 6.49 7.85 -11.34
N LEU A 16 7.57 8.63 -11.16
CA LEU A 16 7.49 10.07 -10.91
C LEU A 16 6.76 10.81 -12.04
N LYS A 17 7.08 10.51 -13.30
CA LYS A 17 6.39 11.08 -14.45
C LYS A 17 4.92 10.67 -14.50
N ALA A 18 4.59 9.42 -14.17
CA ALA A 18 3.22 8.94 -14.14
C ALA A 18 2.37 9.63 -13.07
N ILE A 19 2.90 9.85 -11.87
CA ILE A 19 2.21 10.61 -10.80
C ILE A 19 1.91 12.03 -11.29
N ILE A 20 2.92 12.72 -11.83
CA ILE A 20 2.77 14.09 -12.34
C ILE A 20 1.78 14.14 -13.51
N GLN A 21 1.85 13.17 -14.44
CA GLN A 21 0.96 13.12 -15.59
C GLN A 21 -0.48 12.84 -15.17
N ALA A 22 -0.71 11.91 -14.23
CA ALA A 22 -2.04 11.62 -13.72
C ALA A 22 -2.69 12.85 -13.08
N ALA A 23 -1.92 13.63 -12.31
CA ALA A 23 -2.39 14.88 -11.74
C ALA A 23 -2.71 15.94 -12.83
N LYS A 24 -1.90 16.03 -13.90
CA LYS A 24 -2.19 16.93 -15.04
C LYS A 24 -3.42 16.53 -15.84
N ASP A 25 -3.67 15.23 -15.92
CA ASP A 25 -4.85 14.65 -16.56
C ASP A 25 -6.10 14.72 -15.65
N ASP A 26 -6.00 15.44 -14.52
CA ASP A 26 -7.09 15.74 -13.58
C ASP A 26 -7.71 14.48 -12.94
N VAL A 27 -6.86 13.48 -12.67
CA VAL A 27 -7.27 12.24 -12.01
C VAL A 27 -7.50 12.47 -10.51
N ASP A 28 -8.72 12.19 -10.04
CA ASP A 28 -9.10 12.39 -8.63
C ASP A 28 -8.34 11.48 -7.65
N VAL A 29 -8.08 10.23 -8.03
CA VAL A 29 -7.43 9.24 -7.17
C VAL A 29 -6.35 8.49 -7.94
N ILE A 30 -5.10 8.57 -7.45
CA ILE A 30 -3.92 7.93 -8.03
C ILE A 30 -3.53 6.73 -7.14
N ASN A 31 -3.70 5.51 -7.66
CA ASN A 31 -3.34 4.28 -6.94
C ASN A 31 -1.94 3.78 -7.35
N LEU A 32 -1.08 3.58 -6.35
CA LEU A 32 0.28 3.06 -6.46
C LEU A 32 0.38 1.72 -5.73
N SER A 33 0.02 0.63 -6.41
CA SER A 33 0.20 -0.76 -5.93
C SER A 33 1.64 -1.26 -6.16
N LEU A 34 2.62 -0.46 -5.76
CA LEU A 34 4.05 -0.71 -5.93
C LEU A 34 4.83 0.07 -4.87
N GLY A 35 6.06 -0.34 -4.60
CA GLY A 35 6.93 0.35 -3.65
C GLY A 35 8.34 -0.21 -3.63
N GLN A 36 9.17 0.39 -2.79
CA GLN A 36 10.55 -0.01 -2.55
C GLN A 36 11.06 0.54 -1.22
N TYR A 37 12.09 -0.10 -0.68
CA TYR A 37 12.78 0.37 0.51
C TYR A 37 13.97 1.26 0.15
N LEU A 38 13.96 2.51 0.60
CA LEU A 38 15.01 3.48 0.33
C LEU A 38 15.68 3.94 1.63
N LEU A 39 17.01 4.04 1.58
CA LEU A 39 17.80 4.61 2.68
C LEU A 39 17.81 6.13 2.60
N LYS A 40 17.56 6.78 3.74
CA LYS A 40 17.49 8.23 3.90
C LYS A 40 18.46 8.72 4.95
N ASP A 41 19.00 9.91 4.73
CA ASP A 41 19.91 10.64 5.60
C ASP A 41 21.14 9.82 6.04
N SER A 42 21.73 9.07 5.10
CA SER A 42 22.95 8.30 5.35
C SER A 42 24.20 9.07 4.94
N SER A 43 25.29 8.87 5.70
CA SER A 43 26.63 9.33 5.30
C SER A 43 27.28 8.47 4.22
N ASN A 44 26.74 7.28 3.94
CA ASN A 44 27.16 6.45 2.81
C ASN A 44 26.50 6.95 1.52
N ILE A 45 27.24 7.75 0.76
CA ILE A 45 26.72 8.42 -0.45
C ILE A 45 26.25 7.47 -1.55
N ASP A 46 26.80 6.26 -1.63
CA ASP A 46 26.43 5.28 -2.66
C ASP A 46 25.08 4.62 -2.36
N GLU A 47 24.70 4.55 -1.08
CA GLU A 47 23.45 3.97 -0.60
C GLU A 47 22.38 5.00 -0.26
N ASP A 48 22.76 6.25 0.04
CA ASP A 48 21.81 7.32 0.33
C ASP A 48 20.90 7.58 -0.87
N ARG A 49 19.59 7.61 -0.61
CA ARG A 49 18.53 7.86 -1.60
C ARG A 49 17.63 9.02 -1.19
N THR A 50 18.12 9.89 -0.30
CA THR A 50 17.38 11.06 0.18
C THR A 50 16.87 11.96 -0.94
N ALA A 51 17.68 12.17 -1.98
CA ALA A 51 17.27 12.96 -3.15
C ALA A 51 16.11 12.33 -3.93
N LEU A 52 16.08 10.99 -4.03
CA LEU A 52 15.01 10.25 -4.69
C LEU A 52 13.72 10.29 -3.87
N ILE A 53 13.81 10.05 -2.55
CA ILE A 53 12.69 10.18 -1.61
C ILE A 53 12.06 11.57 -1.70
N ASN A 54 12.90 12.62 -1.69
CA ASN A 54 12.46 14.00 -1.87
C ASN A 54 11.79 14.24 -3.24
N SER A 55 12.20 13.52 -4.28
CA SER A 55 11.58 13.62 -5.60
C SER A 55 10.18 13.01 -5.62
N TYR A 56 9.99 11.84 -4.98
CA TYR A 56 8.66 11.26 -4.76
C TYR A 56 7.77 12.18 -3.94
N GLN A 57 8.27 12.71 -2.82
CA GLN A 57 7.49 13.65 -1.99
C GLN A 57 7.04 14.88 -2.78
N ARG A 58 7.91 15.45 -3.64
CA ARG A 58 7.54 16.59 -4.50
C ARG A 58 6.47 16.22 -5.53
N ALA A 59 6.56 15.04 -6.15
CA ALA A 59 5.56 14.57 -7.11
C ALA A 59 4.20 14.34 -6.44
N ILE A 60 4.18 13.75 -5.24
CA ILE A 60 2.98 13.52 -4.44
C ILE A 60 2.37 14.85 -3.99
N ASN A 61 3.19 15.78 -3.49
CA ASN A 61 2.71 17.12 -3.11
C ASN A 61 2.17 17.90 -4.32
N TYR A 62 2.74 17.69 -5.51
CA TYR A 62 2.19 18.26 -6.74
C TYR A 62 0.80 17.69 -7.05
N ALA A 63 0.63 16.37 -6.98
CA ALA A 63 -0.65 15.71 -7.19
C ALA A 63 -1.71 16.17 -6.17
N HIS A 64 -1.37 16.19 -4.89
CA HIS A 64 -2.24 16.71 -3.82
C HIS A 64 -2.67 18.16 -4.08
N LYS A 65 -1.73 19.02 -4.48
CA LYS A 65 -2.03 20.41 -4.85
C LYS A 65 -2.92 20.55 -6.09
N GLN A 66 -2.88 19.59 -7.02
CA GLN A 66 -3.81 19.53 -8.15
C GLN A 66 -5.19 18.97 -7.77
N GLY A 67 -5.40 18.55 -6.52
CA GLY A 67 -6.68 18.01 -6.05
C GLY A 67 -6.75 16.48 -5.98
N SER A 68 -5.69 15.77 -6.38
CA SER A 68 -5.65 14.32 -6.38
C SER A 68 -5.37 13.73 -5.00
N VAL A 69 -6.02 12.63 -4.65
CA VAL A 69 -5.62 11.75 -3.54
C VAL A 69 -4.64 10.71 -4.05
N VAL A 70 -3.48 10.56 -3.40
CA VAL A 70 -2.54 9.46 -3.67
C VAL A 70 -2.77 8.33 -2.67
N VAL A 71 -2.92 7.11 -3.17
CA VAL A 71 -3.09 5.88 -2.37
C VAL A 71 -1.95 4.93 -2.69
N ALA A 72 -1.24 4.43 -1.69
CA ALA A 72 -0.15 3.49 -1.90
C ALA A 72 -0.23 2.28 -0.96
N SER A 73 0.14 1.11 -1.47
CA SER A 73 0.30 -0.10 -0.66
C SER A 73 1.64 -0.09 0.08
N VAL A 74 1.65 -0.54 1.33
CA VAL A 74 2.91 -0.96 1.98
C VAL A 74 3.45 -2.26 1.38
N GLY A 75 4.70 -2.62 1.65
CA GLY A 75 5.31 -3.88 1.24
C GLY A 75 4.65 -5.16 1.78
N ASP A 76 4.99 -6.29 1.16
CA ASP A 76 4.45 -7.63 1.42
C ASP A 76 5.44 -8.53 2.23
N GLU A 77 6.33 -7.92 3.02
CA GLU A 77 7.40 -8.62 3.77
C GLU A 77 7.06 -8.92 5.24
N GLY A 78 5.89 -8.51 5.73
CA GLY A 78 5.45 -8.71 7.13
C GLY A 78 6.22 -7.88 8.15
N ALA A 79 6.97 -6.89 7.68
CA ALA A 79 7.92 -6.12 8.47
C ALA A 79 7.23 -5.06 9.34
N ASN A 80 7.79 -4.81 10.52
CA ASN A 80 7.42 -3.65 11.33
C ASN A 80 8.15 -2.38 10.83
N LEU A 81 7.42 -1.49 10.17
CA LEU A 81 7.90 -0.22 9.63
C LEU A 81 8.39 0.76 10.73
N ASN A 82 8.05 0.52 12.00
CA ASN A 82 8.61 1.29 13.13
C ASN A 82 9.97 0.72 13.63
N ASN A 83 10.42 -0.42 13.11
CA ASN A 83 11.63 -1.12 13.57
C ASN A 83 12.75 -1.03 12.53
N GLN A 84 13.61 -0.03 12.68
CA GLN A 84 14.72 0.21 11.75
C GLN A 84 15.76 -0.92 11.71
N ALA A 85 15.96 -1.66 12.79
CA ALA A 85 16.88 -2.80 12.78
C ALA A 85 16.35 -3.96 11.93
N GLU A 86 15.05 -4.23 12.01
CA GLU A 86 14.34 -5.21 11.18
C GLU A 86 14.32 -4.79 9.71
N LEU A 87 14.01 -3.52 9.42
CA LEU A 87 14.06 -3.00 8.04
C LEU A 87 15.46 -3.07 7.44
N LYS A 88 16.51 -2.71 8.18
CA LYS A 88 17.89 -2.83 7.69
C LYS A 88 18.27 -4.27 7.40
N ASN A 89 17.86 -5.22 8.24
CA ASN A 89 18.06 -6.65 7.96
C ASN A 89 17.29 -7.11 6.71
N LEU A 90 16.03 -6.70 6.59
CA LEU A 90 15.20 -7.00 5.43
C LEU A 90 15.84 -6.49 4.14
N VAL A 91 16.22 -5.21 4.06
CA VAL A 91 16.86 -4.63 2.88
C VAL A 91 18.20 -5.31 2.59
N SER A 92 18.94 -5.72 3.63
CA SER A 92 20.16 -6.49 3.43
C SER A 92 19.91 -7.83 2.75
N THR A 93 18.85 -8.52 3.17
CA THR A 93 18.43 -9.79 2.58
C THR A 93 17.94 -9.61 1.14
N LEU A 94 17.12 -8.58 0.88
CA LEU A 94 16.54 -8.33 -0.45
C LEU A 94 17.58 -7.90 -1.49
N THR A 95 18.62 -7.17 -1.06
CA THR A 95 19.60 -6.57 -1.98
C THR A 95 20.95 -7.29 -1.99
N GLY A 96 21.23 -8.16 -1.02
CA GLY A 96 22.54 -8.78 -0.82
C GLY A 96 23.64 -7.84 -0.34
N ARG A 97 23.29 -6.64 0.13
CA ARG A 97 24.22 -5.62 0.64
C ARG A 97 24.01 -5.41 2.13
N GLU A 98 25.07 -5.20 2.90
CA GLU A 98 24.96 -5.08 4.36
C GLU A 98 24.51 -3.67 4.80
N PHE A 99 23.30 -3.56 5.36
CA PHE A 99 22.75 -2.31 5.92
C PHE A 99 22.73 -2.27 7.45
N SER A 100 23.05 -3.38 8.13
CA SER A 100 22.94 -3.51 9.59
C SER A 100 23.73 -2.44 10.37
N SER A 101 24.86 -1.99 9.85
CA SER A 101 25.71 -0.95 10.44
C SER A 101 25.68 0.40 9.71
N VAL A 102 24.89 0.53 8.65
CA VAL A 102 24.78 1.78 7.89
C VAL A 102 23.91 2.76 8.68
N ASP A 103 24.30 4.04 8.74
CA ASP A 103 23.51 5.11 9.37
C ASP A 103 22.29 5.49 8.51
N GLY A 104 21.48 6.44 8.99
CA GLY A 104 20.22 6.78 8.32
C GLY A 104 19.08 5.80 8.58
N THR A 105 17.96 6.02 7.91
CA THR A 105 16.70 5.29 8.10
C THR A 105 16.19 4.70 6.79
N ILE A 106 15.70 3.47 6.83
CA ILE A 106 14.97 2.85 5.73
C ILE A 106 13.50 3.30 5.80
N GLU A 107 12.96 3.73 4.67
CA GLU A 107 11.55 4.05 4.48
C GLU A 107 10.98 3.20 3.32
N ASP A 108 9.73 2.74 3.47
CA ASP A 108 8.91 2.09 2.44
C ASP A 108 8.24 3.18 1.59
N ILE A 109 8.72 3.37 0.37
CA ILE A 109 8.38 4.49 -0.52
C ILE A 109 7.59 3.99 -1.72
N PRO A 110 6.46 4.63 -2.07
CA PRO A 110 5.97 5.92 -1.56
C PRO A 110 5.04 5.82 -0.34
N ALA A 111 4.82 4.62 0.19
CA ALA A 111 3.82 4.37 1.23
C ALA A 111 3.97 5.26 2.47
N GLN A 112 5.20 5.50 2.96
CA GLN A 112 5.44 6.29 4.17
C GLN A 112 5.54 7.80 3.96
N LEU A 113 5.24 8.32 2.75
CA LEU A 113 5.36 9.74 2.44
C LEU A 113 4.14 10.55 2.91
N ASP A 114 4.36 11.84 3.15
CA ASP A 114 3.27 12.76 3.46
C ASP A 114 2.31 12.87 2.26
N ASN A 115 1.02 13.11 2.53
CA ASN A 115 -0.06 13.20 1.54
C ASN A 115 -0.31 11.89 0.75
N VAL A 116 0.03 10.75 1.35
CA VAL A 116 -0.32 9.41 0.85
C VAL A 116 -1.28 8.74 1.83
N VAL A 117 -2.35 8.14 1.31
CA VAL A 117 -3.19 7.20 2.05
C VAL A 117 -2.50 5.83 2.03
N THR A 118 -1.95 5.43 3.18
CA THR A 118 -1.13 4.24 3.33
C THR A 118 -1.98 3.01 3.59
N VAL A 119 -1.93 2.02 2.69
CA VAL A 119 -2.83 0.86 2.73
C VAL A 119 -2.11 -0.44 3.06
N GLY A 120 -2.53 -1.09 4.14
CA GLY A 120 -2.17 -2.45 4.50
C GLY A 120 -3.21 -3.49 4.06
N SER A 121 -2.87 -4.76 4.21
CA SER A 121 -3.76 -5.89 3.91
C SER A 121 -4.29 -6.56 5.17
N VAL A 122 -5.58 -6.92 5.15
CA VAL A 122 -6.18 -7.89 6.06
C VAL A 122 -6.67 -9.14 5.30
N ASP A 123 -6.76 -10.26 6.01
CA ASP A 123 -7.35 -11.49 5.53
C ASP A 123 -8.90 -11.46 5.60
N GLY A 124 -9.54 -12.56 5.18
CA GLY A 124 -11.00 -12.68 5.18
C GLY A 124 -11.65 -12.67 6.57
N ASP A 125 -10.87 -12.84 7.64
CA ASP A 125 -11.33 -12.77 9.03
C ASP A 125 -11.09 -11.37 9.65
N GLY A 126 -10.51 -10.44 8.89
CA GLY A 126 -10.20 -9.07 9.33
C GLY A 126 -8.91 -8.96 10.16
N ALA A 127 -8.09 -10.01 10.21
CA ALA A 127 -6.76 -9.97 10.82
C ALA A 127 -5.74 -9.43 9.82
N ILE A 128 -4.71 -8.71 10.30
CA ILE A 128 -3.64 -8.21 9.42
C ILE A 128 -2.99 -9.42 8.73
N SER A 129 -2.91 -9.38 7.41
CA SER A 129 -2.32 -10.46 6.62
C SER A 129 -0.86 -10.64 7.05
N SER A 130 -0.40 -11.88 7.22
CA SER A 130 0.95 -12.15 7.73
C SER A 130 2.08 -11.56 6.88
N PHE A 131 1.82 -11.30 5.60
CA PHE A 131 2.73 -10.64 4.67
C PHE A 131 2.62 -9.10 4.70
N SER A 132 1.53 -8.52 5.19
CA SER A 132 1.38 -7.07 5.18
C SER A 132 2.41 -6.46 6.12
N ASN A 133 3.21 -5.52 5.61
CA ASN A 133 3.93 -4.61 6.49
C ASN A 133 2.96 -3.89 7.43
N ARG A 134 3.47 -3.53 8.61
CA ARG A 134 2.72 -2.95 9.71
C ARG A 134 3.49 -1.82 10.36
N GLY A 135 2.80 -0.86 10.94
CA GLY A 135 3.42 0.22 11.69
C GLY A 135 2.38 1.12 12.34
N THR A 136 2.49 1.31 13.65
CA THR A 136 1.62 2.24 14.37
C THR A 136 1.88 3.65 13.87
N GLY A 137 0.82 4.35 13.45
CA GLY A 137 0.92 5.70 12.90
C GLY A 137 1.61 5.76 11.53
N VAL A 138 1.79 4.61 10.87
CA VAL A 138 2.33 4.52 9.51
C VAL A 138 1.24 4.02 8.54
N VAL A 139 0.59 2.91 8.86
CA VAL A 139 -0.53 2.40 8.05
C VAL A 139 -1.81 3.13 8.44
N ASP A 140 -2.44 3.82 7.50
CA ASP A 140 -3.65 4.62 7.76
C ASP A 140 -4.92 3.79 7.83
N ILE A 141 -5.00 2.79 6.94
CA ILE A 141 -6.18 1.96 6.72
C ILE A 141 -5.78 0.60 6.13
N PHE A 142 -6.56 -0.43 6.44
CA PHE A 142 -6.42 -1.76 5.87
C PHE A 142 -7.64 -2.12 5.03
N ALA A 143 -7.41 -2.89 3.96
CA ALA A 143 -8.48 -3.49 3.16
C ALA A 143 -8.18 -4.96 2.90
N ILE A 144 -9.19 -5.73 2.47
CA ILE A 144 -9.02 -7.15 2.17
C ILE A 144 -8.06 -7.31 0.99
N GLY A 145 -6.84 -7.78 1.26
CA GLY A 145 -5.86 -8.17 0.25
C GLY A 145 -5.62 -9.68 0.22
N GLY A 146 -6.28 -10.44 1.09
CA GLY A 146 -6.13 -11.89 1.20
C GLY A 146 -5.18 -12.29 2.33
N GLY A 147 -4.88 -13.57 2.46
CA GLY A 147 -4.07 -14.09 3.55
C GLY A 147 -3.63 -15.54 3.31
N SER A 148 -2.95 -16.09 4.31
CA SER A 148 -2.45 -17.47 4.29
C SER A 148 -2.74 -18.18 5.62
N ARG A 149 -3.73 -17.69 6.39
CA ARG A 149 -4.06 -18.22 7.72
C ARG A 149 -4.55 -19.67 7.63
N LYS A 150 -5.45 -20.00 6.70
CA LYS A 150 -5.93 -21.39 6.54
C LYS A 150 -4.81 -22.28 6.00
N LEU A 151 -3.95 -21.76 5.11
CA LEU A 151 -2.76 -22.48 4.68
C LEU A 151 -1.86 -22.85 5.85
N ALA A 152 -1.55 -21.89 6.74
CA ALA A 152 -0.72 -22.13 7.91
C ALA A 152 -1.33 -23.12 8.91
N LEU A 153 -2.66 -23.09 9.08
CA LEU A 153 -3.38 -23.96 10.02
C LEU A 153 -3.54 -25.41 9.53
N HIS A 154 -3.72 -25.61 8.22
CA HIS A 154 -4.12 -26.90 7.67
C HIS A 154 -3.05 -27.60 6.81
N GLY A 155 -1.99 -26.87 6.44
CA GLY A 155 -0.97 -27.36 5.51
C GLY A 155 -1.43 -27.33 4.05
N TYR A 156 -0.46 -27.42 3.13
CA TYR A 156 -0.69 -27.25 1.69
C TYR A 156 -1.69 -28.25 1.11
N ASP A 157 -1.54 -29.54 1.43
CA ASP A 157 -2.38 -30.60 0.88
C ASP A 157 -3.86 -30.38 1.23
N THR A 158 -4.17 -30.19 2.52
CA THR A 158 -5.53 -29.88 3.00
C THR A 158 -6.05 -28.56 2.41
N TRP A 159 -5.18 -27.56 2.24
CA TRP A 159 -5.55 -26.23 1.71
C TRP A 159 -5.98 -26.31 0.24
N ILE A 160 -5.32 -27.14 -0.57
CA ILE A 160 -5.69 -27.40 -1.96
C ILE A 160 -6.90 -28.34 -2.05
N GLU A 161 -6.86 -29.49 -1.37
CA GLU A 161 -7.93 -30.51 -1.43
C GLU A 161 -9.30 -29.93 -1.04
N ASN A 162 -9.34 -29.11 0.01
CA ASN A 162 -10.57 -28.47 0.48
C ASN A 162 -10.81 -27.08 -0.11
N LYS A 163 -10.01 -26.65 -1.09
CA LYS A 163 -10.12 -25.35 -1.77
C LYS A 163 -10.15 -24.16 -0.81
N LEU A 164 -9.37 -24.22 0.27
CA LEU A 164 -9.33 -23.18 1.29
C LEU A 164 -8.75 -21.86 0.74
N PHE A 165 -8.01 -21.93 -0.36
CA PHE A 165 -7.55 -20.76 -1.13
C PHE A 165 -8.71 -19.86 -1.58
N GLU A 166 -9.91 -20.40 -1.84
CA GLU A 166 -11.07 -19.59 -2.23
C GLU A 166 -11.55 -18.64 -1.12
N LYS A 167 -11.18 -18.93 0.13
CA LYS A 167 -11.48 -18.11 1.31
C LYS A 167 -10.27 -17.31 1.81
N ASP A 168 -9.07 -17.63 1.35
CA ASP A 168 -7.83 -16.97 1.76
C ASP A 168 -7.41 -15.92 0.75
N TRP A 169 -7.59 -16.19 -0.54
CA TRP A 169 -7.15 -15.32 -1.63
C TRP A 169 -8.32 -14.62 -2.30
N VAL A 170 -8.01 -13.52 -3.00
CA VAL A 170 -8.97 -12.67 -3.69
C VAL A 170 -9.00 -13.03 -5.17
N ILE A 171 -10.20 -13.10 -5.75
CA ILE A 171 -10.37 -13.26 -7.20
C ILE A 171 -9.97 -11.96 -7.90
N ILE A 172 -9.04 -12.05 -8.84
CA ILE A 172 -8.52 -10.91 -9.63
C ILE A 172 -8.54 -11.22 -11.14
N PRO A 173 -8.74 -10.22 -12.01
CA PRO A 173 -8.65 -10.41 -13.45
C PRO A 173 -7.19 -10.60 -13.90
N THR A 174 -6.99 -11.35 -14.99
CA THR A 174 -5.69 -11.54 -15.64
C THR A 174 -5.65 -10.80 -16.98
N LEU A 175 -4.44 -10.57 -17.52
CA LEU A 175 -4.25 -9.95 -18.84
C LEU A 175 -4.82 -10.80 -20.00
N GLU A 176 -5.07 -12.09 -19.76
CA GLU A 176 -5.69 -13.01 -20.73
C GLU A 176 -7.23 -12.92 -20.76
N GLY A 177 -7.83 -11.99 -20.00
CA GLY A 177 -9.29 -11.87 -19.88
C GLY A 177 -9.92 -13.00 -19.06
N LYS A 178 -9.14 -13.64 -18.17
CA LYS A 178 -9.62 -14.65 -17.22
C LYS A 178 -9.58 -14.11 -15.79
N TYR A 179 -9.85 -14.98 -14.82
CA TYR A 179 -9.69 -14.71 -13.40
C TYR A 179 -8.72 -15.70 -12.78
N THR A 180 -8.02 -15.26 -11.73
CA THR A 180 -7.20 -16.10 -10.87
C THR A 180 -7.41 -15.70 -9.41
N TYR A 181 -6.91 -16.52 -8.48
CA TYR A 181 -6.78 -16.14 -7.08
C TYR A 181 -5.42 -15.51 -6.84
N GLY A 182 -5.38 -14.40 -6.11
CA GLY A 182 -4.15 -13.72 -5.70
C GLY A 182 -4.28 -13.11 -4.32
N TYR A 183 -3.15 -12.69 -3.76
CA TYR A 183 -3.09 -11.97 -2.48
C TYR A 183 -2.02 -10.88 -2.55
N GLY A 184 -2.10 -9.90 -1.67
CA GLY A 184 -1.09 -8.84 -1.53
C GLY A 184 -1.69 -7.50 -1.12
N THR A 185 -0.87 -6.63 -0.54
CA THR A 185 -1.25 -5.22 -0.27
C THR A 185 -1.54 -4.47 -1.58
N SER A 186 -0.91 -4.88 -2.68
CA SER A 186 -1.18 -4.42 -4.04
C SER A 186 -2.63 -4.64 -4.50
N ILE A 187 -3.33 -5.63 -3.91
CA ILE A 187 -4.76 -5.94 -4.15
C ILE A 187 -5.67 -5.20 -3.14
N ALA A 188 -5.14 -4.82 -1.97
CA ALA A 188 -5.85 -4.04 -0.96
C ALA A 188 -5.96 -2.54 -1.35
N ALA A 189 -4.85 -1.92 -1.74
CA ALA A 189 -4.77 -0.50 -2.15
C ALA A 189 -5.85 -0.06 -3.15
N PRO A 190 -6.09 -0.77 -4.27
CA PRO A 190 -7.10 -0.33 -5.25
C PRO A 190 -8.53 -0.34 -4.71
N LYS A 191 -8.83 -1.09 -3.65
CA LYS A 191 -10.15 -1.04 -2.99
C LYS A 191 -10.35 0.28 -2.25
N VAL A 192 -9.31 0.76 -1.57
CA VAL A 192 -9.32 2.06 -0.88
C VAL A 192 -9.38 3.18 -1.91
N ALA A 193 -8.61 3.09 -3.00
CA ALA A 193 -8.66 4.05 -4.09
C ALA A 193 -10.07 4.13 -4.72
N ALA A 194 -10.70 2.99 -4.97
CA ALA A 194 -12.07 2.96 -5.49
C ALA A 194 -13.08 3.56 -4.50
N ALA A 195 -12.94 3.29 -3.20
CA ALA A 195 -13.79 3.89 -2.17
C ALA A 195 -13.65 5.41 -2.11
N LEU A 196 -12.43 5.94 -2.23
CA LEU A 196 -12.19 7.39 -2.32
C LEU A 196 -12.85 7.99 -3.56
N GLY A 197 -12.77 7.33 -4.73
CA GLY A 197 -13.49 7.78 -5.92
C GLY A 197 -15.00 7.86 -5.70
N LEU A 198 -15.60 6.86 -5.04
CA LEU A 198 -17.03 6.88 -4.69
C LEU A 198 -17.38 7.99 -3.69
N ILE A 199 -16.52 8.25 -2.71
CA ILE A 199 -16.70 9.34 -1.74
C ILE A 199 -16.64 10.69 -2.45
N ILE A 200 -15.65 10.90 -3.32
CA ILE A 200 -15.48 12.16 -4.05
C ILE A 200 -16.73 12.45 -4.89
N GLU A 201 -17.22 11.47 -5.64
CA GLU A 201 -18.43 11.59 -6.46
C GLU A 201 -19.67 11.83 -5.58
N LYS A 202 -19.87 11.04 -4.52
CA LYS A 202 -21.08 11.11 -3.69
C LYS A 202 -21.22 12.44 -2.96
N TYR A 203 -20.12 13.03 -2.51
CA TYR A 203 -20.11 14.22 -1.67
C TYR A 203 -19.70 15.49 -2.43
N ASP A 204 -19.54 15.43 -3.75
CA ASP A 204 -19.10 16.56 -4.60
C ASP A 204 -17.79 17.18 -4.10
N LEU A 205 -16.78 16.32 -3.89
CA LEU A 205 -15.49 16.67 -3.30
C LEU A 205 -14.35 16.73 -4.32
N LYS A 206 -14.66 17.06 -5.58
CA LYS A 206 -13.64 17.33 -6.59
C LYS A 206 -12.66 18.38 -6.06
N ASP A 207 -11.37 18.13 -6.25
CA ASP A 207 -10.24 18.94 -5.80
C ASP A 207 -10.16 19.19 -4.27
N LYS A 208 -10.84 18.36 -3.47
CA LYS A 208 -10.84 18.42 -1.99
C LYS A 208 -10.32 17.12 -1.38
N PRO A 209 -9.05 16.75 -1.63
CA PRO A 209 -8.50 15.46 -1.22
C PRO A 209 -8.59 15.23 0.30
N ASP A 210 -8.32 16.26 1.11
CA ASP A 210 -8.32 16.15 2.58
C ASP A 210 -9.72 15.89 3.15
N GLU A 211 -10.76 16.47 2.56
CA GLU A 211 -12.15 16.22 2.96
C GLU A 211 -12.57 14.79 2.63
N ALA A 212 -12.20 14.29 1.43
CA ALA A 212 -12.48 12.92 1.02
C ALA A 212 -11.77 11.89 1.93
N ILE A 213 -10.50 12.13 2.26
CA ILE A 213 -9.72 11.30 3.18
C ILE A 213 -10.33 11.31 4.59
N THR A 214 -10.78 12.47 5.07
CA THR A 214 -11.45 12.59 6.37
C THR A 214 -12.74 11.76 6.44
N ILE A 215 -13.54 11.77 5.37
CA ILE A 215 -14.75 10.94 5.26
C ILE A 215 -14.37 9.46 5.22
N LEU A 216 -13.35 9.08 4.44
CA LEU A 216 -12.87 7.69 4.38
C LEU A 216 -12.53 7.16 5.78
N TYR A 217 -11.72 7.91 6.54
CA TYR A 217 -11.27 7.48 7.86
C TYR A 217 -12.41 7.48 8.89
N SER A 218 -13.31 8.45 8.83
CA SER A 218 -14.44 8.56 9.76
C SER A 218 -15.51 7.48 9.59
N ASN A 219 -15.56 6.82 8.43
CA ASN A 219 -16.52 5.76 8.14
C ASN A 219 -15.88 4.36 8.10
N SER A 220 -14.62 4.23 8.53
CA SER A 220 -13.93 2.95 8.66
C SER A 220 -14.41 2.16 9.88
N TRP A 221 -14.35 0.82 9.82
CA TRP A 221 -14.53 0.01 11.02
C TRP A 221 -13.28 0.06 11.90
N SER A 222 -13.48 0.02 13.21
CA SER A 222 -12.39 -0.13 14.17
C SER A 222 -12.15 -1.61 14.45
N SER A 223 -10.91 -2.06 14.28
CA SER A 223 -10.42 -3.37 14.71
C SER A 223 -9.16 -3.19 15.55
N LEU A 224 -8.55 -4.29 16.00
CA LEU A 224 -7.29 -4.26 16.74
C LEU A 224 -6.19 -5.00 15.95
N ASP A 225 -4.97 -4.47 15.99
CA ASP A 225 -3.78 -5.22 15.57
C ASP A 225 -3.40 -6.31 16.59
N ASP A 226 -2.38 -7.10 16.26
CA ASP A 226 -1.86 -8.17 17.14
C ASP A 226 -1.41 -7.69 18.53
N ASN A 227 -1.14 -6.39 18.68
CA ASN A 227 -0.72 -5.76 19.93
C ASN A 227 -1.88 -5.05 20.66
N GLY A 228 -3.12 -5.21 20.18
CA GLY A 228 -4.30 -4.58 20.75
C GLY A 228 -4.42 -3.09 20.45
N LYS A 229 -3.72 -2.56 19.44
CA LYS A 229 -3.85 -1.16 19.01
C LYS A 229 -4.94 -1.02 17.95
N PRO A 230 -5.71 0.08 17.98
CA PRO A 230 -6.77 0.29 17.01
C PRO A 230 -6.24 0.45 15.58
N ILE A 231 -6.87 -0.22 14.64
CA ILE A 231 -6.64 -0.09 13.19
C ILE A 231 -7.95 0.23 12.48
N ARG A 232 -7.85 0.95 11.36
CA ARG A 232 -9.00 1.24 10.49
C ARG A 232 -9.14 0.16 9.43
N LEU A 233 -10.32 -0.43 9.32
CA LEU A 233 -10.66 -1.33 8.22
C LEU A 233 -11.59 -0.62 7.24
N LEU A 234 -11.31 -0.77 5.95
CA LEU A 234 -12.16 -0.25 4.89
C LEU A 234 -13.57 -0.84 5.01
N ASN A 235 -14.55 0.06 5.16
CA ASN A 235 -15.97 -0.27 5.25
C ASN A 235 -16.69 0.41 4.09
N ILE A 236 -17.07 -0.37 3.08
CA ILE A 236 -17.75 0.17 1.89
C ILE A 236 -19.26 0.22 2.00
N THR A 237 -19.87 -0.42 3.01
CA THR A 237 -21.34 -0.52 3.09
C THR A 237 -21.98 0.80 3.50
N ASP A 238 -21.29 1.60 4.33
CA ASP A 238 -21.85 2.85 4.86
C ASP A 238 -21.75 4.02 3.87
N PHE A 239 -20.85 3.95 2.88
CA PHE A 239 -20.74 4.98 1.85
C PHE A 239 -21.96 5.01 0.93
N ILE A 240 -22.68 3.91 0.76
CA ILE A 240 -23.83 3.81 -0.16
C ILE A 240 -25.17 4.11 0.56
N SER A 241 -25.24 4.04 1.90
CA SER A 241 -26.51 3.97 2.64
C SER A 241 -27.13 5.31 3.08
N LYS A 242 -26.98 6.39 2.32
CA LYS A 242 -27.75 7.64 2.52
C LYS A 242 -28.08 8.28 1.18
#